data_AF-A0A7X2SZ12-F1
#
_entry.id   AF-A0A7X2SZ12-F1
#
_cell.length_a   1.000
_cell.length_b   1.000
_cell.length_c   1.000
_cell.angle_alpha   90.00
_cell.angle_beta   90.00
_cell.angle_gamma   90.00
#
_symmetry.space_group_name_H-M   'P 1'
#
loop_
_entity.id
_entity.type
_entity.pdbx_description
1 polymer ?
#
loop_
_entity_poly.entity_id
_entity_poly.type
_entity_poly.pdbx_seq_one_letter_code
_entity_poly.pdbx_strand_id
1 'polypeptide(L)'
;LQINTDWRTTFIAERGASAVAQQHYQQTLGALRAWRADSSGDRAAAIDEVIRQLSAIKVAGRQFTSLDPDWIRLHPADNRRLEGSYDLYLQAPSDSVLLLGALSGAGKVSWQPGKS
;
A
#
# COMPACT_ATOMS: atom_id res chain seq x y z
N LEU A 1 -26.06 -2.57 -9.50
CA LEU A 1 -24.86 -3.23 -8.95
C LEU A 1 -24.56 -2.58 -7.61
N GLN A 2 -24.82 -3.27 -6.49
CA GLN A 2 -24.40 -2.78 -5.19
C GLN A 2 -22.92 -3.14 -5.05
N ILE A 3 -22.04 -2.14 -5.16
CA ILE A 3 -20.61 -2.34 -5.04
C ILE A 3 -20.29 -2.47 -3.55
N ASN A 4 -19.94 -3.68 -3.10
CA ASN A 4 -19.41 -3.91 -1.76
C ASN A 4 -17.90 -3.55 -1.75
N THR A 5 -17.60 -2.26 -1.58
CA THR A 5 -16.22 -1.73 -1.53
C THR A 5 -15.97 -1.02 -0.21
N ASP A 6 -14.74 -1.13 0.29
CA ASP A 6 -14.25 -0.34 1.40
C ASP A 6 -13.64 0.95 0.86
N TRP A 7 -14.36 2.07 0.99
CA TRP A 7 -13.92 3.38 0.52
C TRP A 7 -12.68 3.92 1.25
N ARG A 8 -12.33 3.37 2.43
CA ARG A 8 -11.14 3.77 3.19
C ARG A 8 -9.86 3.26 2.53
N THR A 9 -9.94 2.09 1.89
CA THR A 9 -8.79 1.40 1.30
C THR A 9 -8.79 1.43 -0.22
N THR A 10 -9.94 1.68 -0.84
CA THR A 10 -10.06 1.97 -2.27
C THR A 10 -9.25 3.22 -2.63
N PHE A 11 -8.56 3.19 -3.77
CA PHE A 11 -7.74 4.30 -4.22
C PHE A 11 -7.77 4.46 -5.73
N ILE A 12 -7.48 5.68 -6.18
CA ILE A 12 -7.44 6.06 -7.59
C ILE A 12 -6.00 6.45 -7.98
N ALA A 13 -5.60 6.12 -9.19
CA ALA A 13 -4.29 6.45 -9.75
C ALA A 13 -4.45 7.16 -11.09
N GLU A 14 -3.64 8.19 -11.32
CA GLU A 14 -3.51 8.82 -12.64
C GLU A 14 -2.72 7.93 -13.60
N ARG A 15 -2.93 8.12 -14.90
CA ARG A 15 -2.10 7.50 -15.94
C ARG A 15 -0.62 7.75 -15.65
N GLY A 16 0.15 6.67 -15.56
CA GLY A 16 1.60 6.71 -15.32
C GLY A 16 2.01 6.70 -13.84
N ALA A 17 1.11 7.01 -12.90
CA ALA A 17 1.42 7.00 -11.47
C ALA A 17 1.86 5.59 -11.00
N SER A 18 1.27 4.53 -11.55
CA SER A 18 1.69 3.15 -11.25
C SER A 18 3.09 2.81 -11.79
N ALA A 19 3.51 3.41 -12.91
CA ALA A 19 4.88 3.23 -13.41
C ALA A 19 5.89 3.92 -12.49
N VAL A 20 5.58 5.13 -12.00
CA VAL A 20 6.40 5.85 -11.01
C VAL A 20 6.47 5.06 -9.69
N ALA A 21 5.36 4.56 -9.19
CA ALA A 21 5.32 3.72 -7.99
C ALA A 21 6.18 2.45 -8.17
N GLN A 22 6.10 1.80 -9.33
CA GLN A 22 6.91 0.62 -9.66
C GLN A 22 8.42 0.95 -9.69
N GLN A 23 8.79 2.11 -10.25
CA GLN A 23 10.17 2.57 -10.26
C GLN A 23 10.68 2.80 -8.83
N HIS A 24 9.94 3.52 -7.99
CA HIS A 24 10.33 3.73 -6.60
C HIS A 24 10.45 2.43 -5.83
N TYR A 25 9.52 1.50 -6.02
CA TYR A 25 9.57 0.17 -5.42
C TYR A 25 10.85 -0.59 -5.80
N GLN A 26 11.23 -0.58 -7.09
CA GLN A 26 12.48 -1.20 -7.54
C GLN A 26 13.72 -0.53 -6.95
N GLN A 27 13.73 0.80 -6.86
CA GLN A 27 14.81 1.56 -6.22
C GLN A 27 14.96 1.19 -4.74
N THR A 28 13.85 1.12 -4.00
CA THR A 28 13.85 0.71 -2.59
C THR A 28 14.38 -0.72 -2.42
N LEU A 29 13.92 -1.68 -3.24
CA LEU A 29 14.45 -3.05 -3.19
C LEU A 29 15.95 -3.10 -3.55
N GLY A 30 16.39 -2.29 -4.51
CA GLY A 30 17.81 -2.15 -4.85
C GLY A 30 18.64 -1.64 -3.67
N ALA A 31 18.17 -0.58 -3.01
CA ALA A 31 18.83 -0.01 -1.84
C ALA A 31 18.90 -1.00 -0.66
N LEU A 32 17.83 -1.75 -0.41
CA LEU A 32 17.82 -2.79 0.62
C LEU A 32 18.82 -3.92 0.31
N ARG A 33 18.93 -4.35 -0.95
CA ARG A 33 19.90 -5.37 -1.37
C ARG A 33 21.35 -4.88 -1.23
N ALA A 34 21.62 -3.62 -1.56
CA ALA A 34 22.93 -3.02 -1.33
C ALA A 34 23.25 -2.98 0.18
N TRP A 35 22.32 -2.50 1.00
CA TRP A 35 22.49 -2.46 2.45
C TRP A 35 22.69 -3.86 3.06
N ARG A 36 22.01 -4.87 2.51
CA ARG A 36 22.20 -6.27 2.87
C ARG A 36 23.61 -6.78 2.57
N ALA A 37 24.15 -6.45 1.40
CA ALA A 37 25.50 -6.86 1.00
C ALA A 37 26.58 -6.28 1.92
N ASP A 38 26.35 -5.07 2.43
CA ASP A 38 27.23 -4.38 3.38
C ASP A 38 26.98 -4.76 4.85
N SER A 39 26.02 -5.66 5.11
CA SER A 39 25.63 -6.09 6.46
C SER A 39 25.99 -7.55 6.74
N SER A 40 26.14 -7.90 8.01
CA SER A 40 26.46 -9.25 8.47
C SER A 40 25.60 -9.67 9.68
N GLY A 41 25.64 -10.96 10.01
CA GLY A 41 24.93 -11.55 11.15
C GLY A 41 23.42 -11.29 11.12
N ASP A 42 22.84 -11.04 12.29
CA ASP A 42 21.40 -10.86 12.48
C ASP A 42 20.84 -9.67 11.71
N ARG A 43 21.64 -8.61 11.52
CA ARG A 43 21.22 -7.45 10.73
C ARG A 43 21.00 -7.84 9.26
N ALA A 44 21.93 -8.59 8.69
CA ALA A 44 21.79 -9.12 7.34
C ALA A 44 20.54 -10.01 7.22
N ALA A 45 20.31 -10.91 8.17
CA ALA A 45 19.12 -11.77 8.18
C ALA A 45 17.82 -10.95 8.27
N ALA A 46 17.77 -9.90 9.09
CA ALA A 46 16.60 -9.03 9.20
C ALA A 46 16.32 -8.25 7.90
N ILE A 47 17.36 -7.76 7.20
CA ILE A 47 17.19 -7.08 5.92
C ILE A 47 16.70 -8.05 4.84
N ASP A 48 17.26 -9.27 4.78
CA ASP A 48 16.79 -10.32 3.84
C ASP A 48 15.30 -10.61 4.02
N GLU A 49 14.85 -10.68 5.28
CA GLU A 49 13.44 -10.93 5.60
C GLU A 49 12.55 -9.76 5.16
N VAL A 50 12.98 -8.51 5.36
CA VAL A 50 12.26 -7.33 4.85
C VAL A 50 12.20 -7.34 3.31
N ILE A 51 13.30 -7.67 2.63
CA ILE A 51 13.33 -7.80 1.16
C ILE A 51 12.32 -8.86 0.71
N ARG A 52 12.29 -10.03 1.36
CA ARG A 52 11.35 -11.12 1.05
C ARG A 52 9.90 -10.68 1.21
N GLN A 53 9.58 -9.99 2.30
CA GLN A 53 8.25 -9.46 2.57
C GLN A 53 7.81 -8.44 1.51
N LEU A 54 8.65 -7.45 1.21
CA LEU A 54 8.32 -6.42 0.22
C LEU A 54 8.20 -7.00 -1.19
N SER A 55 9.02 -8.02 -1.53
CA SER A 55 9.00 -8.69 -2.84
C SER A 55 7.65 -9.35 -3.17
N ALA A 56 6.82 -9.64 -2.16
CA ALA A 56 5.50 -10.23 -2.32
C ALA A 56 4.36 -9.21 -2.53
N ILE A 57 4.67 -7.91 -2.43
CA ILE A 57 3.66 -6.84 -2.50
C ILE A 57 3.49 -6.35 -3.93
N LYS A 58 2.23 -6.11 -4.34
CA LYS A 58 1.91 -5.41 -5.59
C LYS A 58 1.78 -3.92 -5.31
N VAL A 59 2.41 -3.10 -6.14
CA VAL A 59 2.38 -1.65 -6.02
C VAL A 59 1.60 -1.01 -7.15
N ALA A 60 0.92 0.09 -6.85
CA ALA A 60 0.22 0.93 -7.80
C ALA A 60 0.36 2.38 -7.35
N GLY A 61 0.14 3.32 -8.28
CA GLY A 61 0.08 4.74 -7.94
C GLY A 61 -1.12 5.05 -7.05
N ARG A 62 -1.07 6.19 -6.36
CA ARG A 62 -2.19 6.65 -5.53
C ARG A 62 -2.26 8.16 -5.49
N GLN A 63 -3.43 8.71 -5.83
CA GLN A 63 -3.78 10.06 -5.47
C GLN A 63 -4.26 10.09 -4.01
N PHE A 64 -3.63 10.96 -3.22
CA PHE A 64 -3.97 11.15 -1.80
C PHE A 64 -5.18 12.08 -1.67
N THR A 65 -6.35 11.55 -2.00
CA THR A 65 -7.66 12.19 -1.83
C THR A 65 -8.66 11.18 -1.28
N SER A 66 -9.66 11.66 -0.54
CA SER A 66 -10.75 10.79 -0.09
C SER A 66 -11.62 10.37 -1.28
N LEU A 67 -12.04 9.11 -1.28
CA LEU A 67 -13.07 8.57 -2.20
C LEU A 67 -14.35 8.20 -1.43
N ASP A 68 -14.40 8.46 -0.13
CA ASP A 68 -15.57 8.18 0.70
C ASP A 68 -16.71 9.14 0.34
N PRO A 69 -17.86 8.63 -0.14
CA PRO A 69 -18.98 9.46 -0.54
C PRO A 69 -19.56 10.29 0.62
N ASP A 70 -19.55 9.77 1.84
CA ASP A 70 -20.02 10.54 3.01
C ASP A 70 -19.04 11.67 3.35
N TRP A 71 -17.73 11.42 3.22
CA TRP A 71 -16.73 12.48 3.37
C TRP A 71 -16.94 13.61 2.34
N ILE A 72 -17.07 13.25 1.06
CA ILE A 72 -17.21 14.22 -0.03
C ILE A 72 -18.51 15.03 0.07
N ARG A 73 -19.60 14.39 0.53
CA ARG A 73 -20.87 15.09 0.77
C ARG A 73 -20.74 16.17 1.85
N LEU A 74 -19.94 15.91 2.88
CA LEU A 74 -19.69 16.86 3.97
C LEU A 74 -18.61 17.90 3.62
N HIS A 75 -17.73 17.60 2.66
CA HIS A 75 -16.62 18.47 2.25
C HIS A 75 -16.62 18.69 0.73
N PRO A 76 -17.54 19.53 0.18
CA PRO A 76 -17.63 19.75 -1.26
C PRO A 76 -16.36 20.31 -1.90
N ALA A 77 -15.50 20.99 -1.13
CA ALA A 77 -14.21 21.49 -1.61
C ALA A 77 -13.22 20.36 -1.96
N ASP A 78 -13.41 19.17 -1.37
CA ASP A 78 -12.61 17.98 -1.69
C ASP A 78 -13.15 17.23 -2.93
N ASN A 79 -14.29 17.65 -3.49
CA ASN A 79 -14.83 17.12 -4.72
C ASN A 79 -14.04 17.65 -5.93
N ARG A 80 -12.93 16.97 -6.24
CA ARG A 80 -12.03 17.36 -7.32
C ARG A 80 -12.59 16.96 -8.68
N ARG A 81 -12.47 17.85 -9.65
CA ARG A 81 -12.72 17.53 -11.06
C ARG A 81 -11.65 16.53 -11.54
N LEU A 82 -12.09 15.46 -12.20
CA LEU A 82 -11.19 14.52 -12.87
C LEU A 82 -10.96 14.97 -14.32
N GLU A 83 -9.69 14.98 -14.73
CA GLU A 83 -9.30 15.28 -16.11
C GLU A 83 -8.32 14.22 -16.62
N GLY A 84 -8.60 13.63 -17.78
CA GLY A 84 -7.78 12.55 -18.33
C GLY A 84 -8.27 11.15 -17.95
N SER A 85 -7.34 10.22 -17.74
CA SER A 85 -7.67 8.81 -17.49
C SER A 85 -7.05 8.33 -16.19
N TYR A 86 -7.84 7.52 -15.48
CA TYR A 86 -7.53 7.04 -14.15
C TYR A 86 -7.85 5.56 -14.05
N ASP A 87 -7.07 4.86 -13.23
CA ASP A 87 -7.37 3.51 -12.78
C ASP A 87 -7.97 3.59 -11.36
N LEU A 88 -9.09 2.92 -11.14
CA LEU A 88 -9.73 2.80 -9.84
C LEU A 88 -9.53 1.38 -9.29
N TYR A 89 -8.86 1.28 -8.13
CA TYR A 89 -8.57 0.02 -7.47
C TYR A 89 -9.55 -0.20 -6.31
N LEU A 90 -10.64 -0.90 -6.60
CA LEU A 90 -11.65 -1.27 -5.60
C LEU A 90 -11.10 -2.30 -4.62
N GLN A 91 -11.35 -2.09 -3.33
CA GLN A 91 -10.92 -2.99 -2.26
C GLN A 91 -12.14 -3.56 -1.56
N ALA A 92 -12.17 -4.88 -1.38
CA ALA A 92 -13.15 -5.50 -0.50
C ALA A 92 -12.78 -5.21 0.97
N PRO A 93 -13.76 -5.14 1.88
CA PRO A 93 -13.49 -5.14 3.31
C PRO A 93 -12.61 -6.33 3.71
N SER A 94 -11.64 -6.09 4.59
CA SER A 94 -10.73 -7.10 5.13
C SER A 94 -10.89 -7.20 6.64
N ASP A 95 -10.88 -8.43 7.15
CA ASP A 95 -10.82 -8.77 8.57
C ASP A 95 -9.38 -9.09 9.03
N SER A 96 -8.39 -8.70 8.22
CA SER A 96 -6.97 -8.91 8.49
C SER A 96 -6.17 -7.63 8.35
N VAL A 97 -5.07 -7.57 9.10
CA VAL A 97 -4.01 -6.56 8.97
C VAL A 97 -2.72 -7.22 8.51
N LEU A 98 -1.93 -6.50 7.71
CA LEU A 98 -0.64 -6.98 7.21
C LEU A 98 0.49 -6.40 8.06
N LEU A 99 1.22 -7.25 8.76
CA LEU A 99 2.43 -6.90 9.51
C LEU A 99 3.65 -7.05 8.61
N LEU A 100 4.48 -6.00 8.54
CA LEU A 100 5.70 -5.93 7.75
C LEU A 100 6.80 -5.25 8.55
N GLY A 101 8.05 -5.65 8.30
CA GLY A 101 9.23 -5.05 8.89
C GLY A 101 10.23 -6.07 9.44
N ALA A 102 11.21 -5.57 10.18
CA ALA A 102 12.21 -6.37 10.87
C ALA A 102 11.61 -6.98 12.16
N LEU A 103 10.63 -7.87 12.00
CA LEU A 103 9.88 -8.49 13.08
C LEU A 103 9.65 -9.98 12.81
N SER A 104 9.50 -10.75 13.88
CA SER A 104 9.06 -12.14 13.79
C SER A 104 7.55 -12.21 13.58
N GLY A 105 7.09 -13.19 12.80
CA GLY A 105 5.65 -13.37 12.53
C GLY A 105 5.04 -12.37 11.54
N ALA A 106 5.85 -11.79 10.65
CA ALA A 106 5.35 -10.95 9.57
C ALA A 106 4.35 -11.70 8.67
N GLY A 107 3.38 -10.97 8.14
CA GLY A 107 2.29 -11.52 7.34
C GLY A 107 0.92 -11.02 7.76
N LYS A 108 -0.11 -11.65 7.21
CA LYS A 108 -1.49 -11.33 7.55
C LYS A 108 -1.85 -11.93 8.91
N VAL A 109 -2.42 -11.11 9.78
CA VAL A 109 -2.98 -11.54 11.06
C VAL A 109 -4.43 -11.04 11.18
N SER A 110 -5.26 -11.76 11.92
CA SER A 110 -6.65 -11.38 12.14
C SER A 110 -6.75 -10.03 12.84
N TRP A 111 -7.54 -9.14 12.28
CA TRP A 111 -7.94 -7.90 12.92
C TRP A 111 -8.87 -8.19 14.11
N GLN A 112 -8.63 -7.54 15.23
CA GLN A 112 -9.43 -7.70 16.45
C GLN A 112 -9.85 -6.32 16.96
N PRO A 113 -11.16 -6.05 17.15
CA PRO A 113 -11.62 -4.80 17.74
C PRO A 113 -10.93 -4.54 19.09
N GLY A 114 -10.46 -3.31 19.30
CA GLY A 114 -9.86 -2.89 20.58
C GLY A 114 -8.45 -3.42 20.87
N LYS A 115 -7.86 -4.19 19.96
CA LYS A 115 -6.47 -4.67 20.10
C LYS A 115 -5.48 -3.60 19.61
N SER A 116 -4.48 -3.28 20.43
CA SER A 116 -3.37 -2.36 20.15
C SER A 116 -2.04 -3.09 19.99
#